data_AF-A0AAJ8MDD8-F1
#
_entry.id   AF-A0AAJ8MDD8-F1
#
_cell.length_a   1.000
_cell.length_b   1.000
_cell.length_c   1.000
_cell.angle_alpha   90.00
_cell.angle_beta   90.00
_cell.angle_gamma   90.00
#
_symmetry.space_group_name_H-M   'P 1'
#
loop_
_entity.id
_entity.type
_entity.pdbx_description
1 polymer ?
#
loop_
_entity_poly.entity_id
_entity_poly.type
_entity_poly.pdbx_seq_one_letter_code
_entity_poly.pdbx_strand_id
1 'polypeptide(L)'
;MMTSIPFTDPRWTTLNKATHAPKISGDGTEISFPTERETDWWRTPSVDSSSGLVYGFEHAFGEEGFEISVDVNVKPEVQIWTGAVVTSPYSDWNIQPCPPITSRFTITLKGHLLKVFLNDTPMREVNVFGDGKATSAFIGVLGCSPKSEGALVTFKNFTVKKGTRD
;
A
#
# COMPACT_ATOMS: atom_id res chain seq x y z
N MET A 1 -5.01 -10.27 -17.93
CA MET A 1 -3.66 -9.68 -18.10
C MET A 1 -3.40 -8.73 -16.96
N MET A 2 -2.16 -8.58 -16.52
CA MET A 2 -1.79 -7.62 -15.47
C MET A 2 -1.64 -6.24 -16.12
N THR A 3 -2.46 -5.27 -15.73
CA THR A 3 -2.44 -3.93 -16.33
C THR A 3 -1.55 -3.03 -15.47
N SER A 4 -0.45 -2.56 -16.03
CA SER A 4 0.34 -1.48 -15.42
C SER A 4 -0.49 -0.19 -15.42
N ILE A 5 -0.57 0.48 -14.28
CA ILE A 5 -1.24 1.78 -14.15
C ILE A 5 -0.15 2.83 -13.96
N PRO A 6 0.18 3.62 -15.00
CA PRO A 6 1.19 4.66 -14.88
C PRO A 6 0.79 5.67 -13.79
N PHE A 7 1.76 6.17 -13.03
CA PHE A 7 1.54 7.22 -12.03
C PHE A 7 1.12 8.58 -12.64
N THR A 8 1.26 8.73 -13.96
CA THR A 8 0.74 9.86 -14.74
C THR A 8 -0.74 9.72 -15.11
N ASP A 9 -1.38 8.59 -14.81
CA ASP A 9 -2.81 8.38 -15.06
C ASP A 9 -3.65 9.41 -14.28
N PRO A 10 -4.65 10.06 -14.92
CA PRO A 10 -5.43 11.13 -14.28
C PRO A 10 -6.28 10.67 -13.09
N ARG A 11 -6.42 9.35 -12.86
CA ARG A 11 -7.15 8.82 -11.70
C ARG A 11 -6.40 9.02 -10.39
N TRP A 12 -5.07 9.13 -10.43
CA TRP A 12 -4.27 9.28 -9.21
C TRP A 12 -4.64 10.59 -8.50
N THR A 13 -4.96 10.45 -7.22
CA THR A 13 -5.27 11.54 -6.29
C THR A 13 -4.65 11.24 -4.93
N THR A 14 -4.83 12.12 -3.96
CA THR A 14 -4.33 11.97 -2.60
C THR A 14 -5.45 11.65 -1.62
N LEU A 15 -5.25 10.63 -0.78
CA LEU A 15 -5.92 10.52 0.51
C LEU A 15 -5.02 11.16 1.56
N ASN A 16 -5.60 12.03 2.38
CA ASN A 16 -4.92 12.96 3.30
C ASN A 16 -4.12 14.08 2.57
N LYS A 17 -3.80 15.14 3.31
CA LYS A 17 -3.17 16.35 2.77
C LYS A 17 -1.70 16.07 2.43
N ALA A 18 -1.33 16.30 1.17
CA ALA A 18 0.06 16.42 0.76
C ALA A 18 0.51 17.89 0.86
N THR A 19 1.70 18.13 1.42
CA THR A 19 2.33 19.46 1.43
C THR A 19 3.35 19.62 0.29
N HIS A 20 3.67 18.53 -0.40
CA HIS A 20 4.57 18.49 -1.55
C HIS A 20 3.95 17.73 -2.73
N ALA A 21 4.33 18.11 -3.95
CA ALA A 21 3.98 17.34 -5.13
C ALA A 21 4.90 16.11 -5.25
N PRO A 22 4.39 14.96 -5.71
CA PRO A 22 5.24 13.81 -5.96
C PRO A 22 6.10 14.04 -7.20
N LYS A 23 7.25 13.39 -7.26
CA LYS A 23 8.07 13.30 -8.48
C LYS A 23 7.72 12.00 -9.21
N ILE A 24 7.25 12.13 -10.43
CA ILE A 24 6.88 11.00 -11.31
C ILE A 24 7.89 10.93 -12.47
N SER A 25 8.32 9.72 -12.83
CA SER A 25 9.20 9.51 -14.00
C SER A 25 8.48 9.85 -15.32
N GLY A 26 9.24 10.19 -16.37
CA GLY A 26 8.65 10.58 -17.66
C GLY A 26 7.80 9.49 -18.34
N ASP A 27 8.10 8.23 -18.05
CA ASP A 27 7.33 7.05 -18.51
C ASP A 27 6.19 6.66 -17.55
N GLY A 28 6.05 7.36 -16.41
CA GLY A 28 5.04 7.10 -15.40
C GLY A 28 5.21 5.80 -14.61
N THR A 29 6.35 5.09 -14.74
CA THR A 29 6.57 3.80 -14.06
C THR A 29 7.06 3.94 -12.63
N GLU A 30 7.51 5.12 -12.22
CA GLU A 30 8.04 5.44 -10.88
C GLU A 30 7.37 6.68 -10.29
N ILE A 31 7.07 6.63 -9.00
CA ILE A 31 6.68 7.78 -8.16
C ILE A 31 7.57 7.83 -6.92
N SER A 32 7.96 9.03 -6.53
CA SER A 32 8.67 9.27 -5.27
C SER A 32 8.17 10.54 -4.58
N PHE A 33 8.08 10.52 -3.26
CA PHE A 33 7.66 11.66 -2.46
C PHE A 33 8.24 11.58 -1.04
N PRO A 34 8.51 12.73 -0.39
CA PRO A 34 8.85 12.76 1.02
C PRO A 34 7.61 12.44 1.86
N THR A 35 7.80 11.70 2.95
CA THR A 35 6.74 11.50 3.95
C THR A 35 6.43 12.79 4.72
N GLU A 36 5.17 12.98 5.07
CA GLU A 36 4.68 14.09 5.88
C GLU A 36 4.96 13.88 7.38
N ARG A 37 5.14 14.97 8.12
CA ARG A 37 5.39 14.96 9.57
C ARG A 37 4.20 14.44 10.37
N GLU A 38 4.47 13.70 11.44
CA GLU A 38 3.45 13.27 12.42
C GLU A 38 2.30 12.49 11.76
N THR A 39 2.63 11.75 10.71
CA THR A 39 1.65 10.95 9.96
C THR A 39 1.79 9.48 10.25
N ASP A 40 0.65 8.78 10.40
CA ASP A 40 0.61 7.38 10.78
C ASP A 40 -0.70 6.69 10.33
N TRP A 41 -0.68 5.36 10.32
CA TRP A 41 -1.85 4.49 10.14
C TRP A 41 -1.85 3.43 11.22
N TRP A 42 -2.64 3.63 12.26
CA TRP A 42 -2.69 2.71 13.40
C TRP A 42 -3.99 2.84 14.18
N ARG A 43 -4.54 1.71 14.62
CA ARG A 43 -5.77 1.70 15.42
C ARG A 43 -5.72 0.72 16.58
N THR A 44 -6.05 1.22 17.77
CA THR A 44 -6.26 0.49 19.02
C THR A 44 -7.53 1.03 19.69
N PRO A 45 -8.00 0.47 20.82
CA PRO A 45 -9.14 1.05 21.55
C PRO A 45 -8.94 2.51 22.00
N SER A 46 -7.69 2.95 22.20
CA SER A 46 -7.38 4.30 22.72
C SER A 46 -6.71 5.22 21.70
N VAL A 47 -6.37 4.72 20.51
CA VAL A 47 -5.66 5.46 19.46
C VAL A 47 -6.30 5.15 18.13
N ASP A 48 -6.67 6.16 17.35
CA ASP A 48 -7.10 6.02 15.96
C ASP A 48 -6.35 7.06 15.12
N SER A 49 -5.37 6.58 14.35
CA SER A 49 -4.55 7.39 13.47
C SER A 49 -4.76 6.96 12.02
N SER A 50 -5.15 7.92 11.19
CA SER A 50 -5.46 7.72 9.77
C SER A 50 -4.93 8.89 8.93
N SER A 51 -3.74 9.40 9.26
CA SER A 51 -3.18 10.63 8.72
C SER A 51 -2.06 10.41 7.68
N GLY A 52 -1.54 9.19 7.54
CA GLY A 52 -0.53 8.85 6.54
C GLY A 52 -0.96 9.22 5.11
N LEU A 53 -0.02 9.79 4.35
CA LEU A 53 -0.25 10.23 2.99
C LEU A 53 -0.35 9.02 2.05
N VAL A 54 -1.41 8.97 1.24
CA VAL A 54 -1.58 7.94 0.20
C VAL A 54 -1.79 8.63 -1.14
N TYR A 55 -0.99 8.26 -2.14
CA TYR A 55 -1.33 8.51 -3.53
C TYR A 55 -2.05 7.29 -4.07
N GLY A 56 -3.25 7.44 -4.59
CA GLY A 56 -4.08 6.32 -4.97
C GLY A 56 -5.34 6.74 -5.73
N PHE A 57 -6.28 5.82 -5.83
CA PHE A 57 -7.58 6.04 -6.47
C PHE A 57 -8.61 5.02 -5.97
N GLU A 58 -9.89 5.34 -6.14
CA GLU A 58 -10.97 4.41 -5.86
C GLU A 58 -10.98 3.24 -6.85
N HIS A 59 -11.08 2.03 -6.31
CA HIS A 59 -11.16 0.80 -7.09
C HIS A 59 -12.35 -0.05 -6.63
N ALA A 60 -13.27 -0.32 -7.55
CA ALA A 60 -14.44 -1.15 -7.28
C ALA A 60 -14.04 -2.61 -7.08
N PHE A 61 -14.72 -3.29 -6.15
CA PHE A 61 -14.59 -4.73 -5.98
C PHE A 61 -15.32 -5.44 -7.12
N GLY A 62 -14.64 -6.36 -7.79
CA GLY A 62 -15.24 -7.26 -8.78
C GLY A 62 -15.54 -8.64 -8.20
N GLU A 63 -16.47 -9.38 -8.81
CA GLU A 63 -16.85 -10.75 -8.38
C GLU A 63 -15.66 -11.72 -8.35
N GLU A 64 -14.71 -11.56 -9.28
CA GLU A 64 -13.51 -12.39 -9.36
C GLU A 64 -12.45 -12.00 -8.31
N GLY A 65 -12.66 -10.90 -7.58
CA GLY A 65 -11.64 -10.26 -6.78
C GLY A 65 -10.63 -9.47 -7.63
N PHE A 66 -9.60 -8.97 -6.96
CA PHE A 66 -8.52 -8.24 -7.62
C PHE A 66 -7.18 -8.49 -6.94
N GLU A 67 -6.13 -8.19 -7.69
CA GLU A 67 -4.74 -8.22 -7.25
C GLU A 67 -4.08 -6.88 -7.56
N ILE A 68 -3.37 -6.32 -6.58
CA ILE A 68 -2.55 -5.12 -6.71
C ILE A 68 -1.12 -5.50 -6.42
N SER A 69 -0.18 -5.04 -7.23
CA SER A 69 1.25 -5.19 -6.91
C SER A 69 2.03 -3.91 -7.17
N VAL A 70 3.05 -3.68 -6.35
CA VAL A 70 3.96 -2.54 -6.48
C VAL A 70 5.35 -2.91 -5.97
N ASP A 71 6.37 -2.41 -6.64
CA ASP A 71 7.76 -2.52 -6.20
C ASP A 71 8.07 -1.35 -5.27
N VAL A 72 8.65 -1.65 -4.11
CA VAL A 72 9.07 -0.65 -3.13
C VAL A 72 10.58 -0.63 -3.07
N ASN A 73 11.16 0.55 -3.21
CA ASN A 73 12.58 0.77 -3.00
C ASN A 73 12.79 1.74 -1.84
N VAL A 74 13.48 1.27 -0.81
CA VAL A 74 13.94 2.07 0.32
C VAL A 74 15.45 1.95 0.37
N LYS A 75 16.16 3.07 0.45
CA LYS A 75 17.61 3.08 0.68
C LYS A 75 17.86 3.02 2.19
N PRO A 76 18.32 1.90 2.76
CA PRO A 76 18.55 1.82 4.20
C PRO A 76 19.79 2.63 4.60
N GLU A 77 19.63 3.46 5.62
CA GLU A 77 20.73 3.95 6.47
C GLU A 77 20.80 3.17 7.81
N VAL A 78 19.75 2.37 8.11
CA VAL A 78 19.56 1.59 9.33
C VAL A 78 18.84 0.27 9.02
N GLN A 79 18.65 -0.58 10.03
CA GLN A 79 17.85 -1.81 9.91
C GLN A 79 16.39 -1.50 9.51
N ILE A 80 15.93 -2.11 8.42
CA ILE A 80 14.56 -2.01 7.92
C ILE A 80 13.82 -3.31 8.17
N TRP A 81 12.53 -3.19 8.49
CA TRP A 81 11.60 -4.31 8.63
C TRP A 81 10.58 -4.26 7.49
N THR A 82 10.15 -5.43 7.04
CA THR A 82 9.00 -5.59 6.17
C THR A 82 7.83 -6.07 7.01
N GLY A 83 6.64 -5.52 6.80
CA GLY A 83 5.47 -5.94 7.54
C GLY A 83 4.18 -5.65 6.80
N ALA A 84 3.10 -6.18 7.35
CA ALA A 84 1.74 -5.93 6.90
C ALA A 84 0.87 -5.64 8.13
N VAL A 85 0.12 -4.55 8.06
CA VAL A 85 -0.89 -4.18 9.05
C VAL A 85 -2.25 -4.41 8.43
N VAL A 86 -3.10 -5.21 9.09
CA VAL A 86 -4.51 -5.36 8.73
C VAL A 86 -5.34 -4.86 9.89
N THR A 87 -6.27 -3.94 9.63
CA THR A 87 -7.07 -3.30 10.69
C THR A 87 -8.54 -3.73 10.61
N SER A 88 -9.01 -4.51 11.59
CA SER A 88 -10.42 -4.95 11.69
C SER A 88 -10.77 -5.53 13.08
N PRO A 89 -11.46 -4.79 13.99
CA PRO A 89 -11.59 -3.34 13.99
C PRO A 89 -10.28 -2.65 14.38
N TYR A 90 -9.35 -3.35 15.03
CA TYR A 90 -8.04 -2.84 15.49
C TYR A 90 -6.90 -3.37 14.61
N SER A 91 -5.76 -2.69 14.64
CA SER A 91 -4.58 -3.05 13.88
C SER A 91 -3.94 -4.33 14.42
N ASP A 92 -3.77 -5.31 13.52
CA ASP A 92 -2.96 -6.50 13.72
C ASP A 92 -1.74 -6.40 12.79
N TRP A 93 -0.55 -6.44 13.37
CA TRP A 93 0.71 -6.17 12.70
C TRP A 93 1.61 -7.40 12.69
N ASN A 94 2.01 -7.82 11.50
CA ASN A 94 3.06 -8.80 11.30
C ASN A 94 4.32 -8.13 10.73
N ILE A 95 5.50 -8.50 11.23
CA ILE A 95 6.80 -8.03 10.74
C ILE A 95 7.77 -9.19 10.53
N GLN A 96 8.70 -8.99 9.61
CA GLN A 96 9.83 -9.86 9.33
C GLN A 96 11.04 -9.03 8.85
N PRO A 97 12.27 -9.56 8.91
CA PRO A 97 13.44 -8.88 8.36
C PRO A 97 13.23 -8.48 6.89
N CYS A 98 13.65 -7.28 6.53
CA CYS A 98 13.56 -6.80 5.15
C CYS A 98 14.56 -7.52 4.24
N PRO A 99 14.15 -8.07 3.08
CA PRO A 99 15.08 -8.61 2.09
C PRO A 99 16.08 -7.56 1.61
N PRO A 100 17.31 -7.95 1.21
CA PRO A 100 18.38 -7.02 0.82
C PRO A 100 18.19 -6.34 -0.55
N ILE A 101 17.04 -6.55 -1.22
CA ILE A 101 16.77 -6.09 -2.59
C ILE A 101 15.43 -5.32 -2.67
N THR A 102 15.15 -4.72 -3.83
CA THR A 102 13.81 -4.21 -4.17
C THR A 102 12.78 -5.29 -3.88
N SER A 103 11.78 -4.92 -3.07
CA SER A 103 10.76 -5.84 -2.61
C SER A 103 9.44 -5.52 -3.29
N ARG A 104 8.77 -6.53 -3.85
CA ARG A 104 7.42 -6.40 -4.39
C ARG A 104 6.42 -6.71 -3.30
N PHE A 105 5.47 -5.81 -3.07
CA PHE A 105 4.29 -6.15 -2.28
C PHE A 105 3.15 -6.47 -3.22
N THR A 106 2.45 -7.56 -2.93
CA THR A 106 1.19 -7.90 -3.60
C THR A 106 0.08 -8.02 -2.56
N ILE A 107 -1.08 -7.46 -2.88
CA ILE A 107 -2.33 -7.65 -2.13
C ILE A 107 -3.34 -8.32 -3.06
N THR A 108 -3.99 -9.38 -2.58
CA THR A 108 -5.15 -9.97 -3.23
C THR A 108 -6.36 -9.87 -2.32
N LEU A 109 -7.52 -9.53 -2.89
CA LEU A 109 -8.80 -9.56 -2.19
C LEU A 109 -9.86 -10.24 -3.07
N LYS A 110 -10.47 -11.31 -2.55
CA LYS A 110 -11.63 -11.99 -3.17
C LYS A 110 -12.67 -12.34 -2.11
N GLY A 111 -13.86 -11.77 -2.24
CA GLY A 111 -14.85 -11.81 -1.16
C GLY A 111 -14.26 -11.21 0.12
N HIS A 112 -14.09 -12.04 1.15
CA HIS A 112 -13.50 -11.64 2.43
C HIS A 112 -12.07 -12.15 2.65
N LEU A 113 -11.50 -12.85 1.66
CA LEU A 113 -10.15 -13.40 1.75
C LEU A 113 -9.15 -12.35 1.28
N LEU A 114 -8.44 -11.75 2.23
CA LEU A 114 -7.31 -10.86 2.01
C LEU A 114 -6.01 -11.67 2.18
N LYS A 115 -5.13 -11.61 1.18
CA LYS A 115 -3.74 -12.08 1.33
C LYS A 115 -2.77 -10.96 0.98
N VAL A 116 -1.67 -10.90 1.71
CA VAL A 116 -0.53 -10.03 1.43
C VAL A 116 0.68 -10.91 1.18
N PHE A 117 1.43 -10.59 0.14
CA PHE A 117 2.65 -11.29 -0.25
C PHE A 117 3.81 -10.30 -0.24
N LEU A 118 4.97 -10.80 0.21
CA LEU A 118 6.26 -10.18 -0.04
C LEU A 118 6.97 -10.99 -1.11
N ASN A 119 7.23 -10.36 -2.25
CA ASN A 119 7.62 -11.00 -3.50
C ASN A 119 6.57 -12.06 -3.86
N ASP A 120 6.96 -13.34 -3.83
CA ASP A 120 6.05 -14.46 -4.11
C ASP A 120 5.72 -15.29 -2.85
N THR A 121 6.14 -14.82 -1.67
CA THR A 121 5.91 -15.52 -0.40
C THR A 121 4.73 -14.90 0.35
N PRO A 122 3.70 -15.67 0.73
CA PRO A 122 2.63 -15.18 1.60
C PRO A 122 3.20 -14.68 2.93
N MET A 123 2.84 -13.46 3.33
CA MET A 123 3.24 -12.88 4.62
C MET A 123 2.05 -12.69 5.57
N ARG A 124 0.83 -12.57 5.02
CA ARG A 124 -0.39 -12.41 5.82
C ARG A 124 -1.60 -12.96 5.08
N GLU A 125 -2.49 -13.63 5.82
CA GLU A 125 -3.79 -14.08 5.34
C GLU A 125 -4.87 -13.70 6.37
N VAL A 126 -6.01 -13.19 5.88
CA VAL A 126 -7.18 -12.87 6.68
C VAL A 126 -8.43 -13.36 5.95
N ASN A 127 -9.13 -14.32 6.54
CA ASN A 127 -10.27 -15.00 5.94
C ASN A 127 -11.61 -14.23 6.05
N VAL A 128 -11.68 -13.24 6.94
CA VAL A 128 -12.88 -12.45 7.21
C VAL A 128 -12.53 -10.96 7.23
N PHE A 129 -11.99 -10.46 6.12
CA PHE A 129 -11.66 -9.05 5.97
C PHE A 129 -12.91 -8.22 5.65
N GLY A 130 -13.06 -7.08 6.34
CA GLY A 130 -14.17 -6.14 6.17
C GLY A 130 -15.50 -6.61 6.77
N ASP A 131 -16.52 -5.75 6.64
CA ASP A 131 -17.89 -6.00 7.14
C ASP A 131 -18.87 -6.46 6.04
N GLY A 132 -18.37 -6.64 4.81
CA GLY A 132 -19.15 -7.03 3.63
C GLY A 132 -20.02 -5.96 3.02
N LYS A 133 -19.96 -4.72 3.51
CA LYS A 133 -20.77 -3.61 2.98
C LYS A 133 -20.04 -2.76 1.96
N ALA A 134 -18.71 -2.69 2.06
CA ALA A 134 -17.89 -1.95 1.11
C ALA A 134 -17.93 -2.61 -0.28
N THR A 135 -18.12 -1.79 -1.31
CA THR A 135 -18.10 -2.20 -2.73
C THR A 135 -16.89 -1.66 -3.48
N SER A 136 -16.05 -0.86 -2.82
CA SER A 136 -14.80 -0.31 -3.34
C SER A 136 -13.80 -0.09 -2.22
N ALA A 137 -12.54 0.13 -2.59
CA ALA A 137 -11.51 0.62 -1.69
C ALA A 137 -10.64 1.68 -2.39
N PHE A 138 -10.10 2.59 -1.60
CA PHE A 138 -9.01 3.45 -2.04
C PHE A 138 -7.70 2.66 -2.03
N ILE A 139 -7.09 2.49 -3.20
CA ILE A 139 -5.88 1.70 -3.38
C ILE A 139 -4.73 2.57 -3.86
N GLY A 140 -3.51 2.28 -3.43
CA GLY A 140 -2.39 3.13 -3.81
C GLY A 140 -1.09 2.82 -3.07
N VAL A 141 -0.20 3.81 -3.09
CA VAL A 141 1.10 3.80 -2.44
C VAL A 141 1.11 4.80 -1.30
N LEU A 142 1.75 4.42 -0.20
CA LEU A 142 1.62 5.11 1.09
C LEU A 142 2.99 5.45 1.67
N GLY A 143 3.10 6.63 2.28
CA GLY A 143 4.26 7.03 3.06
C GLY A 143 3.84 7.72 4.36
N CYS A 144 4.49 7.35 5.46
CA CYS A 144 4.23 7.90 6.79
C CYS A 144 5.53 8.13 7.56
N SER A 145 5.55 9.16 8.40
CA SER A 145 6.64 9.43 9.35
C SER A 145 6.07 9.83 10.72
N PRO A 146 5.80 8.87 11.62
CA PRO A 146 5.13 9.14 12.90
C PRO A 146 6.01 9.90 13.90
N LYS A 147 7.34 9.88 13.71
CA LYS A 147 8.32 10.46 14.65
C LYS A 147 9.25 11.49 14.01
N SER A 148 9.14 11.71 12.71
CA SER A 148 10.03 12.58 11.92
C SER A 148 9.29 13.07 10.68
N GLU A 149 10.01 13.55 9.67
CA GLU A 149 9.48 13.89 8.35
C GLU A 149 10.54 13.65 7.27
N GLY A 150 10.16 13.73 5.99
CA GLY A 150 11.12 13.85 4.89
C GLY A 150 11.78 12.56 4.41
N ALA A 151 11.43 11.39 4.96
CA ALA A 151 11.89 10.11 4.40
C ALA A 151 11.40 9.98 2.95
N LEU A 152 12.32 9.78 2.01
CA LEU A 152 11.96 9.64 0.60
C LEU A 152 11.55 8.19 0.31
N VAL A 153 10.27 7.99 0.02
CA VAL A 153 9.75 6.69 -0.45
C VAL A 153 9.68 6.66 -1.97
N THR A 154 10.03 5.53 -2.58
CA THR A 154 9.98 5.34 -4.03
C THR A 154 9.26 4.05 -4.37
N PHE A 155 8.28 4.15 -5.27
CA PHE A 155 7.47 3.04 -5.75
C PHE A 155 7.59 2.90 -7.26
N LYS A 156 7.58 1.66 -7.75
CA LYS A 156 7.65 1.37 -9.19
C LYS A 156 6.63 0.32 -9.60
N ASN A 157 6.29 0.31 -10.89
CA ASN A 157 5.57 -0.78 -11.54
C ASN A 157 4.24 -1.13 -10.85
N PHE A 158 3.45 -0.11 -10.51
CA PHE A 158 2.13 -0.33 -9.92
C PHE A 158 1.20 -1.02 -10.92
N THR A 159 0.60 -2.13 -10.51
CA THR A 159 -0.23 -2.96 -11.37
C THR A 159 -1.54 -3.32 -10.67
N VAL A 160 -2.60 -3.43 -11.47
CA VAL A 160 -3.89 -3.95 -11.03
C VAL A 160 -4.34 -5.03 -12.00
N LYS A 161 -4.84 -6.14 -11.46
CA LYS A 161 -5.30 -7.29 -12.22
C LYS A 161 -6.65 -7.77 -11.66
N LYS A 162 -7.56 -8.15 -12.55
CA LYS A 162 -8.80 -8.86 -12.21
C LYS A 162 -8.49 -10.31 -11.81
N GLY A 163 -9.12 -10.79 -10.74
CA GLY A 163 -8.82 -12.09 -10.15
C GLY A 163 -7.66 -12.04 -9.17
N THR A 164 -7.47 -13.14 -8.44
CA THR A 164 -6.38 -13.32 -7.48
C THR A 164 -5.40 -14.38 -7.96
N ARG A 165 -4.13 -14.31 -7.56
CA ARG A 165 -3.26 -15.49 -7.53
C ARG A 165 -3.73 -16.46 -6.45
N ASP A 166 -3.46 -17.75 -6.65
CA ASP A 166 -3.71 -18.79 -5.64
C ASP A 166 -2.69 -18.71 -4.50
#